data_AF-A0A9W7IB26-F1
#
_entry.id   AF-A0A9W7IB26-F1
#
_cell.length_a   1.000
_cell.length_b   1.000
_cell.length_c   1.000
_cell.angle_alpha   90.00
_cell.angle_beta   90.00
_cell.angle_gamma   90.00
#
_symmetry.space_group_name_H-M   'P 1'
#
loop_
_entity.id
_entity.type
_entity.pdbx_description
1 polymer ?
#
loop_
_entity_poly.entity_id
_entity_poly.type
_entity_poly.pdbx_seq_one_letter_code
_entity_poly.pdbx_strand_id
1 'polypeptide(L)'
;MLERIVMAQFLMLASELFWKVVGNCNLFYIFCQRMTNAAVIAMSKNCPDLVVFRLCIMGRHRADYVTGEPMDDGFGAIVMNCKKLTRLAVSGLLTDKTFDYIGRHGKLVRTLSVAFAGDSDTGLKYVLEGCPQLQKLEIRDSPFGDATLRSGLHHYYNMRFLWMSSCSLTLHGCQEIARAMPHLVVEVIRSADDEEMDDAVETLYMYRSLEGPRTDAPKFVTIL
;
A
#
# COMPACT_ATOMS: atom_id res chain seq x y z
N MET A 1 -26.98 4.82 -5.85
CA MET A 1 -25.90 5.16 -4.90
C MET A 1 -24.72 5.62 -5.75
N LEU A 2 -24.65 6.93 -6.06
CA LEU A 2 -23.64 7.46 -6.98
C LEU A 2 -22.26 7.41 -6.32
N GLU A 3 -21.33 6.64 -6.88
CA GLU A 3 -19.90 6.81 -6.64
C GLU A 3 -19.51 8.22 -7.13
N ARG A 4 -19.42 9.19 -6.22
CA ARG A 4 -18.85 10.49 -6.56
C ARG A 4 -17.34 10.35 -6.57
N ILE A 5 -16.75 10.03 -7.73
CA ILE A 5 -15.33 10.25 -7.97
C ILE A 5 -15.12 11.76 -7.87
N VAL A 6 -14.60 12.23 -6.74
CA VAL A 6 -14.13 13.61 -6.62
C VAL A 6 -12.80 13.69 -7.36
N MET A 7 -12.86 13.92 -8.67
CA MET A 7 -11.72 14.40 -9.46
C MET A 7 -11.39 15.82 -8.96
N ALA A 8 -10.65 15.92 -7.86
CA ALA A 8 -10.12 17.18 -7.34
C ALA A 8 -8.95 17.65 -8.21
N GLN A 9 -9.19 17.83 -9.51
CA GLN A 9 -8.19 18.38 -10.42
C GLN A 9 -8.13 19.92 -10.36
N PHE A 10 -9.08 20.56 -9.66
CA PHE A 10 -9.09 22.01 -9.46
C PHE A 10 -9.59 22.34 -8.06
N LEU A 11 -8.66 22.55 -7.13
CA LEU A 11 -8.65 23.65 -6.16
C LEU A 11 -7.49 23.41 -5.19
N MET A 12 -6.42 24.19 -5.36
CA MET A 12 -5.25 24.24 -4.49
C MET A 12 -5.55 24.76 -3.06
N LEU A 13 -6.81 24.85 -2.66
CA LEU A 13 -7.25 25.39 -1.37
C LEU A 13 -8.54 24.68 -0.95
N ALA A 14 -8.44 23.47 -0.40
CA ALA A 14 -9.55 22.88 0.32
C ALA A 14 -9.69 23.63 1.65
N SER A 15 -10.46 24.73 1.64
CA SER A 15 -10.91 25.36 2.89
C SER A 15 -11.68 24.31 3.72
N GLU A 16 -11.73 24.47 5.04
CA GLU A 16 -12.55 23.60 5.91
C GLU A 16 -14.00 23.44 5.39
N LEU A 17 -14.50 24.46 4.70
CA LEU A 17 -15.83 24.47 4.08
C LEU A 17 -15.99 23.38 3.01
N PHE A 18 -14.96 23.12 2.20
CA PHE A 18 -15.01 22.07 1.19
C PHE A 18 -15.23 20.70 1.85
N TRP A 19 -14.47 20.38 2.89
CA TRP A 19 -14.60 19.09 3.57
C TRP A 19 -15.91 18.96 4.36
N LYS A 20 -16.46 20.06 4.88
CA LYS A 20 -17.81 20.07 5.47
C LYS A 20 -18.89 19.75 4.45
N VAL A 21 -18.79 20.27 3.22
CA VAL A 21 -19.76 20.00 2.13
C VAL A 21 -19.64 18.56 1.63
N VAL A 22 -18.44 17.99 1.69
CA VAL A 22 -18.15 16.62 1.25
C VAL A 22 -18.28 15.59 2.39
N GLY A 23 -18.59 16.01 3.62
CA GLY A 23 -18.59 15.19 4.84
C GLY A 23 -19.52 13.97 4.86
N ASN A 24 -20.45 13.85 3.91
CA ASN A 24 -21.28 12.65 3.72
C ASN A 24 -20.67 11.60 2.76
N CYS A 25 -19.51 11.89 2.15
CA CYS A 25 -18.81 10.94 1.30
C CYS A 25 -17.94 10.00 2.14
N ASN A 26 -18.19 8.70 2.02
CA ASN A 26 -17.38 7.66 2.67
C ASN A 26 -16.32 7.06 1.73
N LEU A 27 -16.19 7.59 0.51
CA LEU A 27 -15.20 7.17 -0.47
C LEU A 27 -14.54 8.39 -1.10
N PHE A 28 -13.20 8.40 -1.07
CA PHE A 28 -12.39 9.35 -1.81
C PHE A 28 -11.41 8.64 -2.73
N TYR A 29 -11.38 9.11 -3.98
CA TYR A 29 -10.36 8.73 -4.94
C TYR A 29 -9.85 9.99 -5.65
N ILE A 30 -8.65 10.42 -5.25
CA ILE A 30 -8.09 11.73 -5.58
C ILE A 30 -6.79 11.54 -6.37
N PHE A 31 -6.70 12.25 -7.49
CA PHE A 31 -5.46 12.45 -8.22
C PHE A 31 -5.11 13.94 -8.21
N CYS A 32 -3.90 14.27 -7.78
CA CYS A 32 -3.46 15.66 -7.68
C CYS A 32 -1.95 15.79 -7.92
N GLN A 33 -1.48 16.95 -8.34
CA GLN A 33 -0.03 17.21 -8.46
C GLN A 33 0.62 17.62 -7.13
N ARG A 34 -0.19 18.16 -6.20
CA ARG A 34 0.26 18.76 -4.94
C ARG A 34 -0.76 18.43 -3.86
N MET A 35 -0.27 18.18 -2.65
CA MET A 35 -1.07 17.96 -1.45
C MET A 35 -0.32 18.49 -0.23
N THR A 36 -1.04 18.67 0.89
CA THR A 36 -0.45 19.04 2.17
C THR A 36 -1.00 18.17 3.30
N ASN A 37 -0.21 17.94 4.33
CA ASN A 37 -0.62 17.28 5.57
C ASN A 37 -1.83 17.99 6.18
N ALA A 38 -1.80 19.33 6.23
CA ALA A 38 -2.89 20.13 6.79
C ALA A 38 -4.25 19.85 6.10
N ALA A 39 -4.25 19.73 4.76
CA ALA A 39 -5.46 19.43 4.01
C ALA A 39 -6.01 18.03 4.30
N VAL A 40 -5.12 17.02 4.35
CA VAL A 40 -5.51 15.63 4.66
C VAL A 40 -5.99 15.49 6.10
N ILE A 41 -5.32 16.15 7.06
CA ILE A 41 -5.72 16.19 8.47
C ILE A 41 -7.12 16.81 8.60
N ALA A 42 -7.34 17.99 8.00
CA ALA A 42 -8.64 18.65 8.05
C ALA A 42 -9.75 17.77 7.46
N MET A 43 -9.49 17.12 6.32
CA MET A 43 -10.45 16.18 5.73
C MET A 43 -10.78 15.02 6.66
N SER A 44 -9.77 14.36 7.24
CA SER A 44 -9.95 13.20 8.13
C SER A 44 -10.82 13.53 9.34
N LYS A 45 -10.69 14.75 9.90
CA LYS A 45 -11.50 15.22 11.03
C LYS A 45 -12.96 15.46 10.64
N ASN A 46 -13.22 15.87 9.40
CA ASN A 46 -14.57 16.13 8.89
C ASN A 46 -15.24 14.87 8.30
N CYS A 47 -14.49 13.80 8.04
CA CYS A 47 -14.99 12.56 7.43
C CYS A 47 -14.66 11.32 8.31
N PRO A 48 -15.16 11.23 9.56
CA PRO A 48 -14.83 10.12 10.46
C PRO A 48 -15.37 8.76 9.97
N ASP A 49 -16.42 8.77 9.15
CA ASP A 49 -17.05 7.58 8.58
C ASP A 49 -16.43 7.12 7.26
N LEU A 50 -15.27 7.66 6.88
CA LEU A 50 -14.57 7.31 5.64
C LEU A 50 -14.21 5.82 5.62
N VAL A 51 -14.64 5.13 4.56
CA VAL A 51 -14.42 3.70 4.34
C VAL A 51 -13.30 3.46 3.33
N VAL A 52 -13.17 4.34 2.33
CA VAL A 52 -12.16 4.22 1.28
C VAL A 52 -11.44 5.55 1.10
N PHE A 53 -10.13 5.56 1.23
CA PHE A 53 -9.29 6.72 0.94
C PHE A 53 -8.17 6.33 -0.02
N ARG A 54 -8.18 6.90 -1.22
CA ARG A 54 -7.14 6.66 -2.22
C ARG A 54 -6.62 7.99 -2.70
N LEU A 55 -5.37 8.29 -2.37
CA LEU A 55 -4.70 9.52 -2.78
C LEU A 55 -3.50 9.17 -3.66
N CYS A 56 -3.51 9.68 -4.88
CA CYS A 56 -2.41 9.60 -5.83
C CYS A 56 -1.84 11.01 -6.07
N ILE A 57 -0.68 11.29 -5.47
CA ILE A 57 0.09 12.49 -5.74
C ILE A 57 0.99 12.21 -6.95
N MET A 58 0.75 12.92 -8.05
CA MET A 58 1.42 12.70 -9.32
C MET A 58 2.91 13.06 -9.22
N GLY A 59 3.76 12.05 -9.39
CA GLY A 59 5.22 12.15 -9.27
C GLY A 59 5.76 11.33 -8.11
N ARG A 60 7.04 10.95 -8.19
CA ARG A 60 7.71 10.18 -7.14
C ARG A 60 8.07 11.09 -5.97
N HIS A 61 7.95 10.58 -4.74
CA HIS A 61 8.42 11.22 -3.50
C HIS A 61 8.01 12.70 -3.35
N ARG A 62 6.76 13.02 -3.69
CA ARG A 62 6.22 14.38 -3.55
C ARG A 62 5.93 14.69 -2.08
N ALA A 63 6.73 15.57 -1.50
CA ALA A 63 6.53 16.11 -0.15
C ALA A 63 5.28 16.99 -0.06
N ASP A 64 4.91 17.34 1.18
CA ASP A 64 3.97 18.41 1.46
C ASP A 64 4.38 19.67 0.68
N TYR A 65 3.47 20.17 -0.15
CA TYR A 65 3.77 21.26 -1.07
C TYR A 65 4.12 22.57 -0.37
N VAL A 66 3.65 22.77 0.87
CA VAL A 66 3.86 24.00 1.63
C VAL A 66 5.04 23.86 2.58
N THR A 67 5.11 22.76 3.33
CA THR A 67 6.13 22.60 4.38
C THR A 67 7.40 21.93 3.89
N GLY A 68 7.35 21.18 2.78
CA GLY A 68 8.45 20.34 2.31
C GLY A 68 8.65 19.06 3.13
N GLU A 69 7.82 18.83 4.15
CA GLU A 69 7.89 17.64 5.01
C GLU A 69 7.31 16.40 4.32
N PRO A 70 7.66 15.18 4.77
CA PRO A 70 6.92 13.98 4.42
C PRO A 70 5.42 14.10 4.73
N MET A 71 4.60 13.38 3.97
CA MET A 71 3.14 13.35 4.11
C MET A 71 2.65 12.43 5.24
N ASP A 72 3.54 12.06 6.18
CA ASP A 72 3.29 11.03 7.17
C ASP A 72 2.14 11.36 8.13
N ASP A 73 2.11 12.61 8.62
CA ASP A 73 1.10 13.02 9.60
C ASP A 73 -0.28 13.17 8.96
N GLY A 74 -0.34 13.46 7.66
CA GLY A 74 -1.56 13.46 6.85
C GLY A 74 -2.16 12.07 6.78
N PHE A 75 -1.41 11.07 6.32
CA PHE A 75 -1.90 9.69 6.27
C PHE A 75 -2.11 9.08 7.66
N GLY A 76 -1.28 9.43 8.64
CA GLY A 76 -1.48 9.08 10.04
C GLY A 76 -2.84 9.57 10.55
N ALA A 77 -3.22 10.82 10.27
CA ALA A 77 -4.51 11.35 10.67
C ALA A 77 -5.70 10.62 10.04
N ILE A 78 -5.56 10.09 8.82
CA ILE A 78 -6.58 9.27 8.18
C ILE A 78 -6.85 8.00 9.00
N VAL A 79 -5.82 7.21 9.30
CA VAL A 79 -6.00 5.98 10.09
C VAL A 79 -6.35 6.25 11.57
N MET A 80 -5.95 7.40 12.10
CA MET A 80 -6.31 7.83 13.45
C MET A 80 -7.76 8.31 13.57
N ASN A 81 -8.32 9.01 12.58
CA ASN A 81 -9.65 9.60 12.70
C ASN A 81 -10.74 8.76 12.00
N CYS A 82 -10.42 8.12 10.88
CA CYS A 82 -11.39 7.39 10.06
C CYS A 82 -11.46 5.91 10.46
N LYS A 83 -12.17 5.60 11.55
CA LYS A 83 -12.18 4.25 12.16
C LYS A 83 -12.90 3.18 11.35
N LYS A 84 -13.65 3.57 10.30
CA LYS A 84 -14.32 2.66 9.36
C LYS A 84 -13.48 2.37 8.10
N LEU A 85 -12.25 2.87 8.03
CA LEU A 85 -11.40 2.74 6.85
C LEU A 85 -11.03 1.28 6.57
N THR A 86 -11.38 0.81 5.38
CA THR A 86 -11.11 -0.56 4.90
C THR A 86 -10.18 -0.60 3.70
N ARG A 87 -10.08 0.50 2.92
CA ARG A 87 -9.20 0.57 1.76
C ARG A 87 -8.42 1.88 1.77
N LEU A 88 -7.09 1.75 1.72
CA LEU A 88 -6.15 2.85 1.74
C LEU A 88 -5.20 2.73 0.54
N ALA A 89 -4.99 3.83 -0.19
CA ALA A 89 -3.88 3.94 -1.13
C ALA A 89 -3.06 5.19 -0.80
N VAL A 90 -1.76 4.99 -0.59
CA VAL A 90 -0.81 6.02 -0.15
C VAL A 90 0.20 6.33 -1.24
N SER A 91 0.62 7.59 -1.32
CA SER A 91 1.63 8.10 -2.25
C SER A 91 2.19 9.44 -1.75
N GLY A 92 3.28 9.90 -2.36
CA GLY A 92 4.03 11.08 -1.92
C GLY A 92 5.35 10.69 -1.27
N LEU A 93 6.03 11.65 -0.64
CA LEU A 93 7.17 11.37 0.23
C LEU A 93 6.62 10.82 1.55
N LEU A 94 6.88 9.55 1.85
CA LEU A 94 6.42 8.87 3.05
C LEU A 94 7.58 8.07 3.64
N THR A 95 7.76 8.19 4.95
CA THR A 95 8.78 7.46 5.72
C THR A 95 8.14 6.24 6.38
N ASP A 96 8.97 5.43 7.07
CA ASP A 96 8.50 4.31 7.89
C ASP A 96 7.47 4.74 8.96
N LYS A 97 7.46 6.03 9.35
CA LYS A 97 6.49 6.61 10.29
C LYS A 97 5.04 6.49 9.81
N THR A 98 4.78 6.65 8.51
CA THR A 98 3.42 6.44 7.97
C THR A 98 2.94 5.02 8.24
N PHE A 99 3.83 4.04 8.05
CA PHE A 99 3.47 2.64 8.18
C PHE A 99 3.35 2.21 9.64
N ASP A 100 4.11 2.81 10.55
CA ASP A 100 3.89 2.68 12.00
C ASP A 100 2.47 3.15 12.40
N TYR A 101 2.05 4.33 11.91
CA TYR A 101 0.68 4.80 12.15
C TYR A 101 -0.38 3.85 11.59
N ILE A 102 -0.18 3.34 10.36
CA ILE A 102 -1.08 2.36 9.74
C ILE A 102 -1.14 1.08 10.58
N GLY A 103 0.00 0.53 10.97
CA GLY A 103 0.09 -0.66 11.82
C GLY A 103 -0.61 -0.46 13.18
N ARG A 104 -0.45 0.69 13.82
CA ARG A 104 -1.06 0.98 15.13
C ARG A 104 -2.57 1.21 15.04
N HIS A 105 -3.06 1.88 14.00
CA HIS A 105 -4.43 2.39 13.97
C HIS A 105 -5.34 1.79 12.89
N GLY A 106 -4.78 1.27 11.81
CA GLY A 106 -5.48 0.74 10.63
C GLY A 106 -6.12 -0.64 10.83
N LYS A 107 -6.74 -0.91 11.97
CA LYS A 107 -7.19 -2.26 12.36
C LYS A 107 -8.26 -2.89 11.45
N LEU A 108 -9.00 -2.06 10.71
CA LEU A 108 -10.01 -2.51 9.75
C LEU A 108 -9.52 -2.45 8.29
N VAL A 109 -8.28 -2.03 8.03
CA VAL A 109 -7.75 -1.94 6.67
C VAL A 109 -7.62 -3.36 6.09
N ARG A 110 -8.31 -3.58 4.97
CA ARG A 110 -8.32 -4.83 4.21
C ARG A 110 -7.54 -4.74 2.91
N THR A 111 -7.38 -3.54 2.36
CA THR A 111 -6.64 -3.30 1.12
C THR A 111 -5.74 -2.11 1.28
N LEU A 112 -4.43 -2.33 1.11
CA LEU A 112 -3.43 -1.29 1.13
C LEU A 112 -2.66 -1.30 -0.20
N SER A 113 -2.63 -0.16 -0.88
CA SER A 113 -1.78 0.06 -2.05
C SER A 113 -0.72 1.11 -1.74
N VAL A 114 0.54 0.82 -2.03
CA VAL A 114 1.72 1.65 -1.70
C VAL A 114 2.54 1.89 -2.96
N ALA A 115 2.99 3.13 -3.18
CA ALA A 115 3.89 3.46 -4.28
C ALA A 115 4.91 4.52 -3.84
N PHE A 116 6.20 4.28 -4.13
CA PHE A 116 7.30 5.22 -3.88
C PHE A 116 7.41 5.67 -2.41
N ALA A 117 7.29 4.73 -1.47
CA ALA A 117 7.13 5.06 -0.05
C ALA A 117 7.87 4.09 0.89
N GLY A 118 8.27 4.61 2.05
CA GLY A 118 9.03 3.88 3.08
C GLY A 118 10.53 4.12 2.97
N ASP A 119 11.23 3.80 4.05
CA ASP A 119 12.69 3.93 4.16
C ASP A 119 13.35 2.55 4.29
N SER A 120 12.68 1.61 4.96
CA SER A 120 13.24 0.29 5.26
C SER A 120 12.17 -0.79 5.42
N ASP A 121 12.61 -2.04 5.56
CA ASP A 121 11.74 -3.17 5.92
C ASP A 121 10.88 -2.95 7.18
N THR A 122 11.33 -2.08 8.08
CA THR A 122 10.61 -1.76 9.32
C THR A 122 9.23 -1.17 9.02
N GLY A 123 9.11 -0.35 7.96
CA GLY A 123 7.85 0.24 7.54
C GLY A 123 6.79 -0.83 7.32
N LEU A 124 7.01 -1.76 6.39
CA LEU A 124 5.99 -2.76 6.08
C LEU A 124 5.79 -3.80 7.19
N LYS A 125 6.83 -4.07 8.00
CA LYS A 125 6.69 -4.90 9.21
C LYS A 125 5.57 -4.38 10.12
N TYR A 126 5.50 -3.07 10.36
CA TYR A 126 4.41 -2.49 11.17
C TYR A 126 3.02 -2.79 10.61
N VAL A 127 2.88 -2.78 9.28
CA VAL A 127 1.60 -3.08 8.62
C VAL A 127 1.25 -4.55 8.78
N LEU A 128 2.18 -5.46 8.45
CA LEU A 128 1.94 -6.90 8.46
C LEU A 128 1.65 -7.43 9.88
N GLU A 129 2.32 -6.91 10.90
CA GLU A 129 2.07 -7.25 12.31
C GLU A 129 0.87 -6.50 12.90
N GLY A 130 0.55 -5.31 12.38
CA GLY A 130 -0.42 -4.39 12.98
C GLY A 130 -1.83 -4.43 12.39
N CYS A 131 -2.00 -4.91 11.16
CA CYS A 131 -3.26 -4.87 10.40
C CYS A 131 -3.90 -6.27 10.28
N PRO A 132 -4.63 -6.76 11.29
CA PRO A 132 -5.12 -8.14 11.33
C PRO A 132 -6.19 -8.48 10.29
N GLN A 133 -6.77 -7.47 9.63
CA GLN A 133 -7.82 -7.63 8.61
C GLN A 133 -7.28 -7.48 7.19
N LEU A 134 -5.95 -7.33 7.02
CA LEU A 134 -5.36 -7.10 5.71
C LEU A 134 -5.59 -8.33 4.82
N GLN A 135 -6.09 -8.09 3.61
CA GLN A 135 -6.40 -9.14 2.64
C GLN A 135 -5.68 -8.93 1.32
N LYS A 136 -5.41 -7.67 0.95
CA LYS A 136 -4.76 -7.31 -0.31
C LYS A 136 -3.68 -6.29 -0.02
N LEU A 137 -2.46 -6.61 -0.43
CA LEU A 137 -1.33 -5.71 -0.30
C LEU A 137 -0.66 -5.58 -1.66
N GLU A 138 -0.61 -4.35 -2.16
CA GLU A 138 -0.03 -4.02 -3.46
C GLU A 138 1.06 -2.98 -3.24
N ILE A 139 2.30 -3.28 -3.61
CA ILE A 139 3.43 -2.38 -3.39
C ILE A 139 4.25 -2.28 -4.65
N ARG A 140 4.65 -1.06 -4.98
CA ARG A 140 5.61 -0.82 -6.04
C ARG A 140 6.68 0.19 -5.66
N ASP A 141 7.85 0.05 -6.27
CA ASP A 141 8.92 1.04 -6.24
C ASP A 141 9.26 1.49 -4.80
N SER A 142 9.39 0.54 -3.86
CA SER A 142 9.53 0.82 -2.42
C SER A 142 10.66 -0.02 -1.81
N PRO A 143 11.40 0.47 -0.80
CA PRO A 143 12.61 -0.17 -0.28
C PRO A 143 12.30 -1.31 0.72
N PHE A 144 11.36 -2.18 0.36
CA PHE A 144 11.00 -3.35 1.16
C PHE A 144 11.61 -4.61 0.53
N GLY A 145 12.39 -5.33 1.30
CA GLY A 145 13.11 -6.55 0.94
C GLY A 145 12.65 -7.78 1.71
N ASP A 146 13.57 -8.74 1.86
CA ASP A 146 13.23 -10.07 2.37
C ASP A 146 12.83 -10.08 3.84
N ALA A 147 13.33 -9.13 4.65
CA ALA A 147 12.97 -9.09 6.07
C ALA A 147 11.49 -8.69 6.24
N THR A 148 11.00 -7.82 5.35
CA THR A 148 9.57 -7.56 5.22
C THR A 148 8.80 -8.84 4.93
N LEU A 149 9.21 -9.63 3.93
CA LEU A 149 8.52 -10.88 3.60
C LEU A 149 8.43 -11.82 4.79
N ARG A 150 9.53 -12.02 5.53
CA ARG A 150 9.54 -12.88 6.72
C ARG A 150 8.61 -12.40 7.83
N SER A 151 8.44 -11.09 8.00
CA SER A 151 7.55 -10.54 9.03
C SER A 151 6.09 -10.95 8.85
N GLY A 152 5.63 -11.15 7.61
CA GLY A 152 4.24 -11.51 7.29
C GLY A 152 3.91 -13.00 7.35
N LEU A 153 4.85 -13.89 7.69
CA LEU A 153 4.65 -15.35 7.70
C LEU A 153 3.42 -15.78 8.50
N HIS A 154 3.15 -15.12 9.62
CA HIS A 154 2.00 -15.38 10.48
C HIS A 154 0.65 -14.95 9.87
N HIS A 155 0.66 -14.20 8.77
CA HIS A 155 -0.52 -13.53 8.22
C HIS A 155 -0.91 -13.96 6.80
N TYR A 156 0.04 -14.40 5.95
CA TYR A 156 -0.23 -14.62 4.52
C TYR A 156 -1.36 -15.59 4.20
N TYR A 157 -1.63 -16.61 5.03
CA TYR A 157 -2.77 -17.52 4.80
C TYR A 157 -4.16 -16.89 5.01
N ASN A 158 -4.22 -15.74 5.67
CA ASN A 158 -5.44 -14.94 5.83
C ASN A 158 -5.59 -13.89 4.72
N MET A 159 -4.53 -13.68 3.94
CA MET A 159 -4.54 -12.75 2.81
C MET A 159 -5.04 -13.43 1.54
N ARG A 160 -5.66 -12.63 0.67
CA ARG A 160 -6.05 -13.04 -0.67
C ARG A 160 -4.85 -13.02 -1.61
N PHE A 161 -4.07 -11.95 -1.56
CA PHE A 161 -2.80 -11.87 -2.28
C PHE A 161 -1.90 -10.77 -1.71
N LEU A 162 -0.61 -10.91 -1.99
CA LEU A 162 0.40 -9.87 -1.89
C LEU A 162 1.07 -9.72 -3.26
N TRP A 163 1.18 -8.48 -3.72
CA TRP A 163 1.90 -8.11 -4.93
C TRP A 163 2.96 -7.08 -4.60
N MET A 164 4.20 -7.34 -5.01
CA MET A 164 5.34 -6.43 -4.83
C MET A 164 6.09 -6.33 -6.16
N SER A 165 6.39 -5.12 -6.62
CA SER A 165 7.12 -4.89 -7.86
C SER A 165 8.16 -3.79 -7.69
N SER A 166 9.32 -3.93 -8.33
CA SER A 166 10.45 -3.00 -8.20
C SER A 166 10.76 -2.68 -6.71
N CYS A 167 10.75 -3.73 -5.90
CA CYS A 167 11.09 -3.69 -4.47
C CYS A 167 12.47 -4.34 -4.25
N SER A 168 12.99 -4.31 -3.03
CA SER A 168 14.33 -4.83 -2.70
C SER A 168 14.31 -6.34 -2.39
N LEU A 169 13.49 -7.10 -3.10
CA LEU A 169 13.30 -8.53 -2.90
C LEU A 169 14.37 -9.35 -3.62
N THR A 170 14.82 -10.43 -2.99
CA THR A 170 15.71 -11.41 -3.63
C THR A 170 14.99 -12.70 -3.96
N LEU A 171 15.51 -13.44 -4.94
CA LEU A 171 15.00 -14.77 -5.28
C LEU A 171 15.17 -15.72 -4.10
N HIS A 172 16.29 -15.63 -3.38
CA HIS A 172 16.52 -16.41 -2.16
C HIS A 172 15.44 -16.13 -1.10
N GLY A 173 15.13 -14.87 -0.83
CA GLY A 173 14.05 -14.49 0.09
C GLY A 173 12.69 -15.05 -0.33
N CYS A 174 12.36 -15.02 -1.62
CA CYS A 174 11.13 -15.61 -2.14
C CYS A 174 11.10 -17.14 -1.96
N GLN A 175 12.22 -17.82 -2.18
CA GLN A 175 12.34 -19.28 -1.94
C GLN A 175 12.19 -19.64 -0.46
N GLU A 176 12.70 -18.80 0.46
CA GLU A 176 12.47 -19.00 1.91
C GLU A 176 10.98 -19.00 2.24
N ILE A 177 10.22 -18.07 1.66
CA ILE A 177 8.76 -18.01 1.86
C ILE A 177 8.07 -19.24 1.28
N ALA A 178 8.40 -19.66 0.06
CA ALA A 178 7.83 -20.85 -0.57
C ALA A 178 8.05 -22.11 0.28
N ARG A 179 9.27 -22.29 0.82
CA ARG A 179 9.60 -23.41 1.72
C ARG A 179 8.85 -23.34 3.05
N ALA A 180 8.71 -22.15 3.63
CA ALA A 180 8.05 -21.95 4.92
C ALA A 180 6.52 -22.11 4.81
N MET A 181 5.93 -21.84 3.65
CA MET A 181 4.48 -21.71 3.45
C MET A 181 4.00 -22.56 2.26
N PRO A 182 3.96 -23.91 2.36
CA PRO A 182 3.74 -24.82 1.21
C PRO A 182 2.36 -24.70 0.52
N HIS A 183 1.35 -24.12 1.16
CA HIS A 183 0.04 -23.84 0.55
C HIS A 183 -0.12 -22.41 0.01
N LEU A 184 0.96 -21.63 0.01
CA LEU A 184 1.04 -20.31 -0.60
C LEU A 184 1.76 -20.47 -1.94
N VAL A 185 1.11 -20.07 -3.03
CA VAL A 185 1.74 -20.02 -4.34
C VAL A 185 2.58 -18.75 -4.40
N VAL A 186 3.85 -18.90 -4.76
CA VAL A 186 4.84 -17.83 -4.84
C VAL A 186 5.31 -17.72 -6.29
N GLU A 187 4.82 -16.70 -7.00
CA GLU A 187 5.14 -16.47 -8.40
C GLU A 187 6.14 -15.32 -8.54
N VAL A 188 7.27 -15.59 -9.18
CA VAL A 188 8.25 -14.58 -9.61
C VAL A 188 8.02 -14.29 -11.08
N ILE A 189 7.70 -13.04 -11.40
CA ILE A 189 7.39 -12.56 -12.74
C ILE A 189 8.55 -11.65 -13.19
N ARG A 190 9.14 -11.96 -14.34
CA ARG A 190 10.25 -11.22 -14.94
C ARG A 190 9.89 -10.70 -16.32
N SER A 191 10.60 -9.67 -16.78
CA SER A 191 10.59 -9.24 -18.17
C SER A 191 11.15 -10.34 -19.06
N ALA A 192 10.62 -10.45 -20.28
CA ALA A 192 11.10 -11.44 -21.25
C ALA A 192 12.53 -11.15 -21.75
N ASP A 193 13.03 -9.92 -21.54
CA ASP A 193 14.30 -9.42 -22.05
C ASP A 193 15.44 -9.46 -21.00
N ASP A 194 15.16 -9.88 -19.76
CA ASP A 194 16.16 -9.99 -18.71
C ASP A 194 16.94 -11.31 -18.84
N GLU A 195 18.03 -11.28 -19.60
CA GLU A 195 19.00 -12.38 -19.72
C GLU A 195 19.99 -12.44 -18.55
N GLU A 196 20.02 -11.41 -17.69
CA GLU A 196 20.93 -11.34 -16.55
C GLU A 196 20.35 -12.03 -15.31
N MET A 197 21.12 -12.98 -14.75
CA MET A 197 20.87 -13.61 -13.45
C MET A 197 21.16 -12.63 -12.31
N ASP A 198 20.43 -11.52 -12.23
CA ASP A 198 20.38 -10.78 -10.97
C ASP A 198 19.50 -11.55 -9.98
N ASP A 199 19.93 -11.59 -8.72
CA ASP A 199 19.17 -12.20 -7.62
C ASP A 199 17.95 -11.34 -7.27
N ALA A 200 17.86 -10.12 -7.82
CA ALA A 200 16.73 -9.21 -7.71
C ALA A 200 15.45 -9.77 -8.36
N VAL A 201 14.32 -9.59 -7.67
CA VAL A 201 13.00 -9.96 -8.17
C VAL A 201 12.28 -8.72 -8.69
N GLU A 202 11.99 -8.70 -10.00
CA GLU A 202 11.23 -7.61 -10.62
C GLU A 202 9.82 -7.53 -10.03
N THR A 203 9.09 -8.66 -10.05
CA THR A 203 7.73 -8.72 -9.51
C THR A 203 7.50 -10.05 -8.79
N LEU A 204 6.99 -9.95 -7.56
CA LEU A 204 6.52 -11.05 -6.74
C LEU A 204 5.00 -11.00 -6.65
N TYR A 205 4.35 -12.14 -6.88
CA TYR A 205 2.93 -12.33 -6.62
C TYR A 205 2.72 -13.56 -5.74
N MET A 206 2.18 -13.36 -4.55
CA MET A 206 1.87 -14.43 -3.60
C MET A 206 0.38 -14.54 -3.38
N TYR A 207 -0.16 -15.75 -3.39
CA TYR A 207 -1.56 -15.98 -3.10
C TYR A 207 -1.78 -17.37 -2.52
N ARG A 208 -2.80 -17.50 -1.66
CA ARG A 208 -3.21 -18.80 -1.15
C ARG A 208 -4.01 -19.54 -2.22
N SER A 209 -3.69 -20.80 -2.46
CA SER A 209 -4.43 -21.68 -3.35
C SER A 209 -4.76 -23.00 -2.65
N LEU A 210 -5.99 -23.50 -2.83
CA LEU A 210 -6.35 -24.86 -2.41
C LEU A 210 -6.05 -25.90 -3.49
N GLU A 211 -5.92 -25.47 -4.75
CA GLU A 211 -5.60 -26.35 -5.89
C GLU A 211 -4.09 -26.44 -6.15
N GLY A 212 -3.29 -25.71 -5.38
CA GLY A 212 -1.85 -25.58 -5.61
C GLY A 212 -1.51 -24.61 -6.74
N PRO A 213 -0.30 -24.72 -7.30
CA PRO A 213 0.16 -23.90 -8.43
C PRO A 213 -0.70 -24.04 -9.69
N ARG A 214 -0.84 -22.95 -10.44
CA ARG A 214 -1.48 -22.95 -11.76
C ARG A 214 -0.66 -23.71 -12.81
N THR A 215 -1.32 -24.33 -13.79
CA THR A 215 -0.67 -25.13 -14.85
C THR A 215 -0.43 -24.38 -16.16
N ASP A 216 -0.91 -23.13 -16.26
CA ASP A 216 -0.88 -22.28 -17.44
C ASP A 216 0.02 -21.04 -17.23
N ALA A 217 1.07 -21.19 -16.43
CA ALA A 217 2.07 -20.14 -16.23
C ALA A 217 2.83 -19.88 -17.54
N PRO A 218 2.91 -18.62 -18.01
CA PRO A 218 3.72 -18.29 -19.17
C PRO A 218 5.22 -18.36 -18.85
N LYS A 219 6.08 -18.39 -19.87
CA LYS A 219 7.54 -18.60 -19.71
C LYS A 219 8.24 -17.57 -18.81
N PHE A 220 7.69 -16.37 -18.71
CA PHE A 220 8.24 -15.28 -17.90
C PHE A 220 7.79 -15.32 -16.43
N VAL A 221 7.02 -16.35 -16.04
CA VAL A 221 6.58 -16.60 -14.67
C VAL A 221 7.25 -17.88 -14.17
N THR A 222 7.98 -17.75 -13.06
CA THR A 222 8.54 -18.88 -12.31
C THR A 222 7.72 -19.07 -11.04
N ILE A 223 7.10 -20.24 -10.88
CA ILE A 223 6.44 -20.60 -9.62
C ILE A 223 7.46 -21.35 -8.75
N LEU A 224 7.68 -20.87 -7.52
CA LEU A 224 8.67 -21.40 -6.57
C LEU A 224 8.10 -22.51 -5.67
#